data_AF-T0REH4-F1
#
_entry.id   AF-T0REH4-F1
#
_cell.length_a   1.000
_cell.length_b   1.000
_cell.length_c   1.000
_cell.angle_alpha   90.00
_cell.angle_beta   90.00
_cell.angle_gamma   90.00
#
_symmetry.space_group_name_H-M   'P 1'
#
loop_
_entity.id
_entity.type
_entity.pdbx_description
1 polymer ?
#
loop_
_entity_poly.entity_id
_entity_poly.type
_entity_poly.pdbx_seq_one_letter_code
_entity_poly.pdbx_strand_id
1 'polypeptide(L)'
;MIDFKVDKIKNVAIVMDGNGRWAKQRAHERVWGHIRGSSIVSNIVEAADDVGLRSLTLYAFSTENWSRPEFEVKTLFKLLKKFLLKERERIITNRIQFKVIGDISKLPPATIKLVKDLEELTESFEGLKLSFAFGYGGRDEIVRAVNKLISEGKEVSEESISKSLYHPEVGDIDLLIRTGGDQRVSNFLLWQIAYAELFFTQTKWPEFSEEEFINILKTVECRERRFGAIEEAESLESTKCLAKSNHSLY
;
A
#
# COMPACT_ATOMS: atom_id res chain seq x y z
N MET A 1 22.41 -5.53 -4.56
CA MET A 1 22.10 -4.47 -3.58
C MET A 1 21.66 -3.24 -4.34
N ILE A 2 20.48 -2.70 -4.00
CA ILE A 2 19.97 -1.45 -4.56
C ILE A 2 20.80 -0.29 -3.99
N ASP A 3 21.43 0.51 -4.86
CA ASP A 3 22.27 1.66 -4.47
C ASP A 3 21.44 2.94 -4.23
N PHE A 4 20.24 2.80 -3.70
CA PHE A 4 19.31 3.90 -3.46
C PHE A 4 18.58 3.70 -2.13
N LYS A 5 18.51 4.76 -1.33
CA LYS A 5 17.76 4.82 -0.07
C LYS A 5 16.85 6.03 -0.09
N VAL A 6 15.66 5.86 0.45
CA VAL A 6 14.67 6.95 0.58
C VAL A 6 15.05 7.91 1.71
N ASP A 7 14.72 9.18 1.53
CA ASP A 7 14.93 10.23 2.53
C ASP A 7 13.61 10.89 2.92
N LYS A 8 12.93 11.57 1.98
CA LYS A 8 11.70 12.32 2.25
C LYS A 8 10.44 11.46 2.23
N ILE A 9 10.45 10.36 1.48
CA ILE A 9 9.30 9.45 1.32
C ILE A 9 9.51 8.24 2.20
N LYS A 10 8.81 8.18 3.33
CA LYS A 10 8.92 7.09 4.30
C LYS A 10 7.76 6.11 4.23
N ASN A 11 6.57 6.59 3.88
CA ASN A 11 5.33 5.81 3.92
C ASN A 11 4.70 5.72 2.53
N VAL A 12 4.67 4.51 1.96
CA VAL A 12 4.14 4.30 0.61
C VAL A 12 2.92 3.42 0.63
N ALA A 13 1.91 3.79 -0.16
CA ALA A 13 0.73 2.97 -0.39
C ALA A 13 0.60 2.61 -1.87
N ILE A 14 0.14 1.39 -2.18
CA ILE A 14 0.02 0.92 -3.57
C ILE A 14 -1.36 0.31 -3.83
N VAL A 15 -2.06 0.85 -4.83
CA VAL A 15 -3.23 0.22 -5.44
C VAL A 15 -2.76 -0.71 -6.56
N MET A 16 -2.88 -2.02 -6.31
CA MET A 16 -2.43 -3.11 -7.20
C MET A 16 -3.48 -3.43 -8.29
N ASP A 17 -3.75 -2.46 -9.18
CA ASP A 17 -4.79 -2.55 -10.20
C ASP A 17 -4.24 -3.07 -11.55
N GLY A 18 -5.13 -3.50 -12.45
CA GLY A 18 -4.79 -4.02 -13.76
C GLY A 18 -4.72 -5.55 -13.85
N ASN A 19 -4.79 -6.29 -12.74
CA ASN A 19 -4.77 -7.77 -12.71
C ASN A 19 -5.74 -8.41 -13.71
N GLY A 20 -7.04 -8.09 -13.61
CA GLY A 20 -8.06 -8.66 -14.51
C GLY A 20 -7.92 -8.21 -15.96
N ARG A 21 -7.48 -6.95 -16.20
CA ARG A 21 -7.23 -6.42 -17.55
C ARG A 21 -6.05 -7.14 -18.21
N TRP A 22 -4.99 -7.40 -17.45
CA TRP A 22 -3.80 -8.12 -17.90
C TRP A 22 -4.13 -9.53 -18.36
N ALA A 23 -4.96 -10.26 -17.59
CA ALA A 23 -5.38 -11.61 -17.94
C ALA A 23 -6.26 -11.64 -19.19
N LYS A 24 -7.25 -10.72 -19.27
CA LYS A 24 -8.15 -10.62 -20.42
C LYS A 24 -7.41 -10.36 -21.74
N GLN A 25 -6.39 -9.49 -21.71
CA GLN A 25 -5.56 -9.21 -22.90
C GLN A 25 -4.77 -10.42 -23.40
N ARG A 26 -4.67 -11.47 -22.59
CA ARG A 26 -3.98 -12.74 -22.91
C ARG A 26 -4.96 -13.91 -23.04
N ALA A 27 -6.25 -13.63 -23.24
CA ALA A 27 -7.31 -14.63 -23.33
C ALA A 27 -7.41 -15.58 -22.13
N HIS A 28 -7.08 -15.09 -20.92
CA HIS A 28 -7.19 -15.84 -19.67
C HIS A 28 -8.28 -15.28 -18.74
N GLU A 29 -8.78 -16.13 -17.86
CA GLU A 29 -9.67 -15.72 -16.76
C GLU A 29 -8.96 -14.72 -15.82
N ARG A 30 -9.72 -13.80 -15.22
CA ARG A 30 -9.20 -12.73 -14.34
C ARG A 30 -8.29 -13.26 -13.22
N VAL A 31 -8.59 -14.46 -12.71
CA VAL A 31 -7.86 -15.12 -11.63
C VAL A 31 -6.37 -15.31 -11.95
N TRP A 32 -6.02 -15.54 -13.22
CA TRP A 32 -4.63 -15.69 -13.66
C TRP A 32 -3.81 -14.42 -13.46
N GLY A 33 -4.44 -13.26 -13.65
CA GLY A 33 -3.83 -11.97 -13.35
C GLY A 33 -3.50 -11.84 -11.87
N HIS A 34 -4.41 -12.25 -10.99
CA HIS A 34 -4.18 -12.23 -9.54
C HIS A 34 -3.08 -13.22 -9.10
N ILE A 35 -3.00 -14.40 -9.71
CA ILE A 35 -1.93 -15.37 -9.46
C ILE A 35 -0.57 -14.74 -9.83
N ARG A 36 -0.44 -14.17 -11.03
CA ARG A 36 0.80 -13.48 -11.44
C ARG A 36 1.09 -12.28 -10.54
N GLY A 37 0.08 -11.48 -10.25
CA GLY A 37 0.19 -10.32 -9.35
C GLY A 37 0.72 -10.69 -7.97
N SER A 38 0.36 -11.87 -7.42
CA SER A 38 0.86 -12.30 -6.12
C SER A 38 2.37 -12.51 -6.08
N SER A 39 3.00 -12.88 -7.20
CA SER A 39 4.47 -12.99 -7.26
C SER A 39 5.19 -11.64 -7.27
N ILE A 40 4.52 -10.59 -7.76
CA ILE A 40 5.09 -9.23 -7.78
C ILE A 40 5.15 -8.65 -6.37
N VAL A 41 4.18 -8.99 -5.52
CA VAL A 41 4.11 -8.51 -4.13
C VAL A 41 5.39 -8.78 -3.36
N SER A 42 5.92 -10.01 -3.39
CA SER A 42 7.17 -10.36 -2.69
C SER A 42 8.33 -9.46 -3.08
N ASN A 43 8.49 -9.21 -4.38
CA ASN A 43 9.59 -8.39 -4.91
C ASN A 43 9.46 -6.93 -4.48
N ILE A 44 8.24 -6.39 -4.48
CA ILE A 44 8.01 -5.00 -4.05
C ILE A 44 8.19 -4.83 -2.54
N VAL A 45 7.82 -5.83 -1.74
CA VAL A 45 8.09 -5.83 -0.29
C VAL A 45 9.60 -5.84 -0.04
N GLU A 46 10.35 -6.65 -0.78
CA GLU A 46 11.82 -6.68 -0.70
C GLU A 46 12.42 -5.32 -1.03
N ALA A 47 12.03 -4.76 -2.18
CA ALA A 47 12.53 -3.48 -2.63
C ALA A 47 12.20 -2.35 -1.64
N ALA A 48 11.01 -2.38 -1.04
CA ALA A 48 10.59 -1.40 -0.02
C ALA A 48 11.47 -1.45 1.23
N ASP A 49 11.78 -2.66 1.71
CA ASP A 49 12.67 -2.89 2.85
C ASP A 49 14.12 -2.48 2.50
N ASP A 50 14.59 -2.90 1.33
CA ASP A 50 15.93 -2.63 0.81
C ASP A 50 16.20 -1.14 0.58
N VAL A 51 15.20 -0.32 0.25
CA VAL A 51 15.39 1.14 0.13
C VAL A 51 15.16 1.89 1.44
N GLY A 52 14.77 1.19 2.50
CA GLY A 52 14.57 1.78 3.83
C GLY A 52 13.26 2.54 3.99
N LEU A 53 12.18 2.10 3.33
CA LEU A 53 10.84 2.61 3.63
C LEU A 53 10.46 2.27 5.07
N ARG A 54 9.79 3.20 5.75
CA ARG A 54 9.22 2.96 7.09
C ARG A 54 7.96 2.12 7.00
N SER A 55 7.14 2.33 5.97
CA SER A 55 5.93 1.55 5.77
C SER A 55 5.57 1.33 4.30
N LEU A 56 4.92 0.19 4.07
CA LEU A 56 4.31 -0.18 2.80
C LEU A 56 2.89 -0.68 3.04
N THR A 57 1.89 -0.03 2.45
CA THR A 57 0.49 -0.45 2.52
C THR A 57 -0.03 -0.89 1.15
N LEU A 58 -0.42 -2.15 1.01
CA LEU A 58 -0.85 -2.73 -0.26
C LEU A 58 -2.36 -2.95 -0.30
N TYR A 59 -3.03 -2.43 -1.34
CA TYR A 59 -4.47 -2.63 -1.50
C TYR A 59 -4.78 -3.99 -2.13
N ALA A 60 -4.89 -5.02 -1.29
CA ALA A 60 -5.05 -6.41 -1.72
C ALA A 60 -6.50 -6.77 -2.07
N PHE A 61 -7.48 -6.28 -1.31
CA PHE A 61 -8.91 -6.56 -1.52
C PHE A 61 -9.79 -5.44 -0.94
N SER A 62 -10.60 -4.79 -1.78
CA SER A 62 -11.50 -3.72 -1.33
C SER A 62 -12.83 -4.24 -0.79
N THR A 63 -13.55 -3.42 -0.02
CA THR A 63 -14.94 -3.69 0.41
C THR A 63 -15.87 -3.97 -0.78
N GLU A 64 -15.70 -3.26 -1.89
CA GLU A 64 -16.52 -3.44 -3.09
C GLU A 64 -16.22 -4.78 -3.78
N ASN A 65 -15.06 -5.40 -3.51
CA ASN A 65 -14.70 -6.69 -4.08
C ASN A 65 -15.53 -7.85 -3.49
N TRP A 66 -16.26 -7.64 -2.40
CA TRP A 66 -17.25 -8.59 -1.90
C TRP A 66 -18.38 -8.88 -2.91
N SER A 67 -18.64 -7.97 -3.84
CA SER A 67 -19.65 -8.14 -4.89
C SER A 67 -19.21 -9.02 -6.07
N ARG A 68 -17.95 -9.47 -6.10
CA ARG A 68 -17.41 -10.31 -7.18
C ARG A 68 -17.93 -11.75 -7.08
N PRO A 69 -17.86 -12.53 -8.18
CA PRO A 69 -18.25 -13.94 -8.16
C PRO A 69 -17.55 -14.72 -7.04
N GLU A 70 -18.31 -15.58 -6.34
CA GLU A 70 -17.85 -16.29 -5.14
C GLU A 70 -16.55 -17.09 -5.37
N PHE A 71 -16.40 -17.69 -6.56
CA PHE A 71 -15.19 -18.40 -6.94
C PHE A 71 -13.94 -17.50 -7.01
N GLU A 72 -14.08 -16.27 -7.51
CA GLU A 72 -12.98 -15.29 -7.56
C GLU A 72 -12.57 -14.90 -6.13
N VAL A 73 -13.56 -14.62 -5.27
CA VAL A 73 -13.33 -14.28 -3.85
C VAL A 73 -12.61 -15.42 -3.11
N LYS A 74 -13.09 -16.66 -3.25
CA LYS A 74 -12.44 -17.84 -2.65
C LYS A 74 -11.00 -18.03 -3.14
N THR A 75 -10.72 -17.69 -4.39
CA THR A 75 -9.36 -17.79 -4.92
C THR A 75 -8.45 -16.70 -4.34
N LEU A 76 -8.94 -15.48 -4.18
CA LEU A 76 -8.21 -14.39 -3.53
C LEU A 76 -7.85 -14.75 -2.07
N PHE A 77 -8.74 -15.44 -1.35
CA PHE A 77 -8.44 -15.95 0.00
C PHE A 77 -7.31 -16.97 0.01
N LYS A 78 -7.32 -17.90 -0.96
CA LYS A 78 -6.24 -18.89 -1.11
C LYS A 78 -4.91 -18.22 -1.45
N LEU A 79 -4.93 -17.16 -2.27
CA LEU A 79 -3.73 -16.40 -2.62
C LEU A 79 -3.17 -15.67 -1.40
N LEU A 80 -4.01 -15.01 -0.60
CA LEU A 80 -3.58 -14.41 0.66
C LEU A 80 -2.91 -15.44 1.57
N LYS A 81 -3.56 -16.59 1.80
CA LYS A 81 -2.98 -17.66 2.63
C LYS A 81 -1.62 -18.14 2.11
N LYS A 82 -1.50 -18.36 0.79
CA LYS A 82 -0.23 -18.79 0.18
C LYS A 82 0.86 -17.74 0.32
N PHE A 83 0.53 -16.48 0.12
CA PHE A 83 1.43 -15.36 0.31
C PHE A 83 1.94 -15.31 1.75
N LEU A 84 1.05 -15.34 2.75
CA LEU A 84 1.43 -15.30 4.16
C LEU A 84 2.34 -16.45 4.56
N LEU A 85 2.09 -17.67 4.06
CA LEU A 85 2.96 -18.82 4.31
C LEU A 85 4.35 -18.66 3.68
N LYS A 86 4.42 -18.09 2.47
CA LYS A 86 5.67 -17.87 1.75
C LYS A 86 6.50 -16.74 2.36
N GLU A 87 5.87 -15.62 2.70
CA GLU A 87 6.57 -14.45 3.22
C GLU A 87 6.90 -14.54 4.71
N ARG A 88 6.36 -15.53 5.43
CA ARG A 88 6.56 -15.67 6.88
C ARG A 88 8.03 -15.65 7.28
N GLU A 89 8.86 -16.43 6.59
CA GLU A 89 10.30 -16.49 6.90
C GLU A 89 10.95 -15.12 6.71
N ARG A 90 10.68 -14.45 5.59
CA ARG A 90 11.18 -13.10 5.31
C ARG A 90 10.73 -12.08 6.34
N ILE A 91 9.45 -12.10 6.72
CA ILE A 91 8.88 -11.21 7.73
C ILE A 91 9.64 -11.35 9.07
N ILE A 92 9.98 -12.59 9.45
CA ILE A 92 10.74 -12.86 10.66
C ILE A 92 12.20 -12.42 10.52
N THR A 93 12.87 -12.83 9.44
CA THR A 93 14.29 -12.53 9.21
C THR A 93 14.56 -11.03 9.15
N ASN A 94 13.69 -10.27 8.48
CA ASN A 94 13.85 -8.83 8.29
C ASN A 94 13.18 -7.99 9.38
N ARG A 95 12.61 -8.64 10.42
CA ARG A 95 11.89 -7.97 11.51
C ARG A 95 10.81 -7.00 10.97
N ILE A 96 9.98 -7.48 10.05
CA ILE A 96 8.87 -6.72 9.46
C ILE A 96 7.66 -6.77 10.40
N GLN A 97 7.12 -5.61 10.79
CA GLN A 97 5.86 -5.53 11.53
C GLN A 97 4.70 -5.71 10.56
N PHE A 98 3.97 -6.82 10.66
CA PHE A 98 2.93 -7.18 9.70
C PHE A 98 1.53 -6.88 10.26
N LYS A 99 0.65 -6.32 9.42
CA LYS A 99 -0.76 -6.06 9.77
C LYS A 99 -1.70 -6.26 8.59
N VAL A 100 -2.91 -6.76 8.84
CA VAL A 100 -4.03 -6.72 7.90
C VAL A 100 -5.03 -5.68 8.37
N ILE A 101 -5.38 -4.75 7.50
CA ILE A 101 -6.35 -3.69 7.77
C ILE A 101 -7.65 -3.95 6.98
N GLY A 102 -8.81 -3.73 7.61
CA GLY A 102 -10.14 -4.00 7.03
C GLY A 102 -10.90 -5.16 7.68
N ASP A 103 -12.03 -5.54 7.09
CA ASP A 103 -12.89 -6.63 7.59
C ASP A 103 -12.48 -7.99 7.00
N ILE A 104 -11.87 -8.81 7.85
CA ILE A 104 -11.47 -10.19 7.53
C ILE A 104 -12.42 -11.26 8.07
N SER A 105 -13.58 -10.89 8.62
CA SER A 105 -14.52 -11.83 9.25
C SER A 105 -15.01 -12.95 8.33
N LYS A 106 -15.03 -12.68 7.02
CA LYS A 106 -15.45 -13.63 5.97
C LYS A 106 -14.33 -14.55 5.47
N LEU A 107 -13.09 -14.37 5.94
CA LEU A 107 -12.01 -15.29 5.60
C LEU A 107 -12.23 -16.67 6.23
N PRO A 108 -11.71 -17.76 5.63
CA PRO A 108 -11.75 -19.07 6.27
C PRO A 108 -11.07 -19.01 7.65
N PRO A 109 -11.59 -19.70 8.68
CA PRO A 109 -11.06 -19.61 10.06
C PRO A 109 -9.56 -19.87 10.17
N ALA A 110 -9.03 -20.83 9.40
CA ALA A 110 -7.61 -21.12 9.36
C ALA A 110 -6.76 -19.95 8.79
N THR A 111 -7.32 -19.13 7.90
CA THR A 111 -6.65 -17.94 7.36
C THR A 111 -6.71 -16.79 8.35
N ILE A 112 -7.85 -16.60 9.04
CA ILE A 112 -7.96 -15.61 10.13
C ILE A 112 -6.95 -15.92 11.23
N LYS A 113 -6.85 -17.19 11.64
CA LYS A 113 -5.86 -17.61 12.63
C LYS A 113 -4.44 -17.30 12.16
N LEU A 114 -4.10 -17.67 10.92
CA LEU A 114 -2.77 -17.38 10.35
C LEU A 114 -2.43 -15.89 10.35
N VAL A 115 -3.40 -15.03 10.01
CA VAL A 115 -3.22 -13.57 10.07
C VAL A 115 -2.94 -13.13 11.51
N LYS A 116 -3.79 -13.50 12.46
CA LYS A 116 -3.66 -13.11 13.86
C LYS A 116 -2.34 -13.59 14.49
N ASP A 117 -1.98 -14.86 14.26
CA ASP A 117 -0.74 -15.44 14.78
C ASP A 117 0.48 -14.69 14.24
N LEU A 118 0.43 -14.18 13.00
CA LEU A 118 1.53 -13.41 12.40
C LEU A 118 1.56 -11.96 12.87
N GLU A 119 0.40 -11.31 13.05
CA GLU A 119 0.30 -9.97 13.63
C GLU A 119 0.86 -9.95 15.06
N GLU A 120 0.44 -10.90 15.90
CA GLU A 120 0.92 -11.03 17.28
C GLU A 120 2.43 -11.29 17.34
N LEU A 121 2.94 -12.21 16.50
CA LEU A 121 4.37 -12.53 16.43
C LEU A 121 5.22 -11.30 16.07
N THR A 122 4.69 -10.41 15.23
CA THR A 122 5.44 -9.30 14.64
C THR A 122 5.16 -7.95 15.29
N GLU A 123 4.29 -7.90 16.31
CA GLU A 123 3.84 -6.65 16.95
C GLU A 123 5.00 -5.77 17.42
N SER A 124 6.03 -6.39 18.00
CA SER A 124 7.23 -5.73 18.55
C SER A 124 8.36 -5.51 17.54
N PHE A 125 8.14 -5.84 16.26
CA PHE A 125 9.16 -5.69 15.25
C PHE A 125 9.30 -4.23 14.80
N GLU A 126 10.54 -3.81 14.57
CA GLU A 126 10.88 -2.39 14.34
C GLU A 126 11.30 -2.10 12.89
N GLY A 127 11.33 -3.12 12.03
CA GLY A 127 11.62 -2.97 10.60
C GLY A 127 10.42 -2.40 9.82
N LEU A 128 10.33 -2.75 8.53
CA LEU A 128 9.25 -2.29 7.66
C LEU A 128 7.87 -2.56 8.27
N LYS A 129 7.00 -1.53 8.32
CA LYS A 129 5.59 -1.68 8.68
C LYS A 129 4.80 -2.09 7.44
N LEU A 130 4.52 -3.37 7.29
CA LEU A 130 3.82 -3.93 6.13
C LEU A 130 2.33 -4.10 6.43
N SER A 131 1.49 -3.37 5.70
CA SER A 131 0.03 -3.44 5.84
C SER A 131 -0.64 -4.00 4.60
N PHE A 132 -1.54 -4.96 4.79
CA PHE A 132 -2.40 -5.50 3.72
C PHE A 132 -3.82 -5.04 3.94
N ALA A 133 -4.32 -4.20 3.03
CA ALA A 133 -5.71 -3.79 3.05
C ALA A 133 -6.59 -4.88 2.43
N PHE A 134 -7.34 -5.58 3.28
CA PHE A 134 -8.18 -6.71 2.91
C PHE A 134 -9.59 -6.56 3.48
N GLY A 135 -10.60 -6.55 2.60
CA GLY A 135 -11.96 -6.16 2.98
C GLY A 135 -12.01 -4.72 3.48
N TYR A 136 -11.13 -3.87 2.95
CA TYR A 136 -10.89 -2.52 3.45
C TYR A 136 -11.57 -1.45 2.59
N GLY A 137 -12.09 -0.41 3.26
CA GLY A 137 -12.49 0.86 2.66
C GLY A 137 -12.28 2.01 3.65
N GLY A 138 -11.73 3.14 3.19
CA GLY A 138 -11.39 4.28 4.04
C GLY A 138 -12.61 4.91 4.71
N ARG A 139 -13.75 4.96 4.02
CA ARG A 139 -15.02 5.38 4.64
C ARG A 139 -15.42 4.50 5.82
N ASP A 140 -15.30 3.19 5.67
CA ASP A 140 -15.62 2.23 6.74
C ASP A 140 -14.63 2.36 7.91
N GLU A 141 -13.34 2.52 7.62
CA GLU A 141 -12.31 2.76 8.64
C GLU A 141 -12.62 4.01 9.49
N ILE A 142 -12.97 5.13 8.84
CA ILE A 142 -13.31 6.38 9.53
C ILE A 142 -14.55 6.18 10.42
N VAL A 143 -15.62 5.57 9.88
CA VAL A 143 -16.83 5.28 10.66
C VAL A 143 -16.52 4.40 11.86
N ARG A 144 -15.71 3.34 11.68
CA ARG A 144 -15.26 2.46 12.76
C ARG A 144 -14.49 3.22 13.84
N ALA A 145 -13.56 4.09 13.43
CA ALA A 145 -12.75 4.89 14.35
C ALA A 145 -13.60 5.85 15.17
N VAL A 146 -14.53 6.57 14.53
CA VAL A 146 -15.44 7.52 15.20
C VAL A 146 -16.38 6.79 16.17
N ASN A 147 -17.00 5.69 15.74
CA ASN A 147 -17.88 4.90 16.62
C ASN A 147 -17.13 4.34 17.84
N LYS A 148 -15.87 3.91 17.67
CA LYS A 148 -15.02 3.47 18.78
C LYS A 148 -14.82 4.60 19.79
N LEU A 149 -14.43 5.80 19.33
CA LEU A 149 -14.21 6.96 20.19
C LEU A 149 -15.46 7.35 20.98
N ILE A 150 -16.62 7.39 20.32
CA ILE A 150 -17.90 7.69 20.96
C ILE A 150 -18.22 6.65 22.04
N SER A 151 -18.04 5.35 21.73
CA SER A 151 -18.30 4.27 22.70
C SER A 151 -17.39 4.29 23.92
N GLU A 152 -16.17 4.82 23.77
CA GLU A 152 -15.19 5.01 24.84
C GLU A 152 -15.38 6.36 25.58
N GLY A 153 -16.34 7.19 25.17
CA GLY A 153 -16.57 8.52 25.75
C GLY A 153 -15.44 9.51 25.50
N LYS A 154 -14.64 9.29 24.45
CA LYS A 154 -13.50 10.14 24.08
C LYS A 154 -13.93 11.28 23.18
N GLU A 155 -13.24 12.40 23.29
CA GLU A 155 -13.40 13.53 22.37
C GLU A 155 -13.00 13.13 20.94
N VAL A 156 -13.82 13.54 19.98
CA VAL A 156 -13.57 13.31 18.55
C VAL A 156 -12.77 14.50 18.01
N SER A 157 -11.51 14.24 17.66
CA SER A 157 -10.58 15.19 17.06
C SER A 157 -9.78 14.50 15.95
N GLU A 158 -9.06 15.27 15.12
CA GLU A 158 -8.19 14.69 14.08
C GLU A 158 -7.14 13.75 14.69
N GLU A 159 -6.57 14.12 15.83
CA GLU A 159 -5.60 13.32 16.55
C GLU A 159 -6.21 12.02 17.09
N SER A 160 -7.40 12.09 17.71
CA SER A 160 -8.04 10.90 18.29
C SER A 160 -8.55 9.94 17.22
N ILE A 161 -9.00 10.46 16.07
CA ILE A 161 -9.33 9.66 14.87
C ILE A 161 -8.07 8.96 14.37
N SER A 162 -6.97 9.69 14.15
CA SER A 162 -5.71 9.13 13.64
C SER A 162 -5.19 7.98 14.51
N LYS A 163 -5.26 8.12 15.85
CA LYS A 163 -4.88 7.07 16.80
C LYS A 163 -5.83 5.86 16.81
N SER A 164 -7.03 6.01 16.25
CA SER A 164 -8.08 4.98 16.25
C SER A 164 -8.24 4.22 14.92
N LEU A 165 -7.47 4.61 13.90
CA LEU A 165 -7.36 3.92 12.60
C LEU A 165 -6.77 2.51 12.77
N TYR A 166 -6.79 1.69 11.72
CA TYR A 166 -6.35 0.29 11.84
C TYR A 166 -4.86 0.15 12.19
N HIS A 167 -4.01 1.04 11.67
CA HIS A 167 -2.56 1.00 11.87
C HIS A 167 -1.98 2.40 12.16
N PRO A 168 -2.24 2.96 13.35
CA PRO A 168 -1.88 4.35 13.66
C PRO A 168 -0.37 4.63 13.61
N GLU A 169 0.48 3.61 13.81
CA GLU A 169 1.95 3.75 13.82
C GLU A 169 2.56 4.04 12.43
N VAL A 170 1.79 3.80 11.36
CA VAL A 170 2.17 4.15 9.99
C VAL A 170 2.13 5.67 9.82
N GLY A 171 1.12 6.35 10.36
CA GLY A 171 0.89 7.78 10.16
C GLY A 171 0.39 8.10 8.75
N ASP A 172 0.71 9.31 8.29
CA ASP A 172 0.33 9.78 6.95
C ASP A 172 1.12 9.09 5.84
N ILE A 173 0.49 8.94 4.68
CA ILE A 173 1.10 8.38 3.49
C ILE A 173 1.81 9.49 2.72
N ASP A 174 3.06 9.23 2.37
CA ASP A 174 3.85 10.17 1.59
C ASP A 174 3.56 10.08 0.10
N LEU A 175 3.37 8.86 -0.39
CA LEU A 175 3.18 8.54 -1.79
C LEU A 175 2.15 7.43 -1.96
N LEU A 176 1.11 7.71 -2.75
CA LEU A 176 0.18 6.72 -3.24
C LEU A 176 0.51 6.39 -4.70
N ILE A 177 0.88 5.13 -4.97
CA ILE A 177 1.08 4.61 -6.31
C ILE A 177 -0.17 3.85 -6.75
N ARG A 178 -0.63 4.05 -7.97
CA ARG A 178 -1.67 3.23 -8.60
C ARG A 178 -1.24 2.73 -9.97
N THR A 179 -1.35 1.42 -10.14
CA THR A 179 -1.08 0.71 -11.40
C THR A 179 -2.34 0.60 -12.27
N GLY A 180 -2.18 0.22 -13.53
CA GLY A 180 -3.28 -0.15 -14.43
C GLY A 180 -4.00 1.01 -15.12
N GLY A 181 -3.47 2.23 -15.04
CA GLY A 181 -3.90 3.39 -15.83
C GLY A 181 -5.06 4.22 -15.27
N ASP A 182 -5.78 3.73 -14.27
CA ASP A 182 -6.89 4.46 -13.66
C ASP A 182 -6.38 5.56 -12.73
N GLN A 183 -6.92 6.78 -12.86
CA GLN A 183 -6.54 7.94 -12.04
C GLN A 183 -7.59 8.25 -10.97
N ARG A 184 -7.60 7.45 -9.90
CA ARG A 184 -8.51 7.60 -8.76
C ARG A 184 -7.97 6.85 -7.54
N VAL A 185 -8.42 7.22 -6.35
CA VAL A 185 -8.00 6.58 -5.08
C VAL A 185 -8.85 5.35 -4.72
N SER A 186 -10.10 5.29 -5.20
CA SER A 186 -11.01 4.14 -4.99
C SER A 186 -11.22 3.77 -3.51
N ASN A 187 -11.54 4.75 -2.65
CA ASN A 187 -11.84 4.53 -1.23
C ASN A 187 -10.64 3.94 -0.44
N PHE A 188 -9.41 4.12 -0.91
CA PHE A 188 -8.21 3.64 -0.24
C PHE A 188 -7.57 4.73 0.63
N LEU A 189 -7.31 4.44 1.91
CA LEU A 189 -6.57 5.28 2.85
C LEU A 189 -6.99 6.77 2.87
N LEU A 190 -8.30 7.03 2.77
CA LEU A 190 -8.84 8.39 2.53
C LEU A 190 -8.35 9.43 3.54
N TRP A 191 -8.18 9.03 4.80
CA TRP A 191 -7.65 9.89 5.85
C TRP A 191 -6.14 10.09 5.67
N GLN A 192 -5.41 9.00 5.51
CA GLN A 192 -3.95 8.97 5.53
C GLN A 192 -3.32 9.56 4.27
N ILE A 193 -4.04 9.63 3.14
CA ILE A 193 -3.53 10.18 1.87
C ILE A 193 -3.87 11.67 1.66
N ALA A 194 -4.41 12.37 2.66
CA ALA A 194 -4.90 13.74 2.51
C ALA A 194 -3.87 14.70 1.88
N TYR A 195 -2.57 14.48 2.15
CA TYR A 195 -1.45 15.26 1.61
C TYR A 195 -0.43 14.40 0.84
N ALA A 196 -0.81 13.19 0.43
CA ALA A 196 0.08 12.29 -0.29
C ALA A 196 0.34 12.78 -1.73
N GLU A 197 1.55 12.56 -2.22
CA GLU A 197 1.82 12.59 -3.66
C GLU A 197 1.07 11.42 -4.33
N LEU A 198 0.44 11.68 -5.47
CA LEU A 198 -0.29 10.67 -6.21
C LEU A 198 0.45 10.33 -7.51
N PHE A 199 0.86 9.08 -7.67
CA PHE A 199 1.54 8.59 -8.86
C PHE A 199 0.72 7.52 -9.58
N PHE A 200 0.37 7.77 -10.85
CA PHE A 200 -0.43 6.87 -11.66
C PHE A 200 0.42 6.33 -12.83
N THR A 201 0.56 5.01 -12.92
CA THR A 201 1.25 4.34 -14.04
C THR A 201 0.26 3.55 -14.90
N GLN A 202 0.54 3.49 -16.20
CA GLN A 202 -0.20 2.65 -17.16
C GLN A 202 0.16 1.17 -17.00
N THR A 203 1.31 0.85 -16.39
CA THR A 203 1.74 -0.53 -16.14
C THR A 203 0.72 -1.26 -15.30
N LYS A 204 0.27 -2.44 -15.76
CA LYS A 204 -0.65 -3.29 -14.98
C LYS A 204 0.13 -4.00 -13.89
N TRP A 205 -0.47 -4.20 -12.72
CA TRP A 205 0.19 -4.85 -11.59
C TRP A 205 0.99 -6.13 -11.92
N PRO A 206 0.50 -7.09 -12.74
CA PRO A 206 1.27 -8.28 -13.10
C PRO A 206 2.57 -8.04 -13.90
N GLU A 207 2.75 -6.84 -14.45
CA GLU A 207 3.91 -6.37 -15.22
C GLU A 207 4.75 -5.34 -14.43
N PHE A 208 4.28 -4.89 -13.27
CA PHE A 208 4.98 -3.91 -12.45
C PHE A 208 6.26 -4.53 -11.89
N SER A 209 7.38 -3.81 -12.06
CA SER A 209 8.70 -4.29 -11.68
C SER A 209 9.27 -3.53 -10.49
N GLU A 210 10.23 -4.15 -9.82
CA GLU A 210 11.07 -3.48 -8.83
C GLU A 210 11.75 -2.23 -9.42
N GLU A 211 12.30 -2.34 -10.63
CA GLU A 211 12.94 -1.21 -11.32
C GLU A 211 11.97 -0.03 -11.49
N GLU A 212 10.75 -0.29 -11.94
CA GLU A 212 9.73 0.76 -12.08
C GLU A 212 9.38 1.36 -10.71
N PHE A 213 9.21 0.53 -9.68
CA PHE A 213 8.98 1.00 -8.31
C PHE A 213 10.09 1.92 -7.81
N ILE A 214 11.35 1.52 -7.97
CA ILE A 214 12.51 2.34 -7.57
C ILE A 214 12.57 3.65 -8.37
N ASN A 215 12.29 3.62 -9.66
CA ASN A 215 12.26 4.82 -10.50
C ASN A 215 11.15 5.79 -10.08
N ILE A 216 9.99 5.28 -9.67
CA ILE A 216 8.90 6.09 -9.12
C ILE A 216 9.35 6.75 -7.82
N LEU A 217 9.94 6.00 -6.88
CA LEU A 217 10.44 6.55 -5.62
C LEU A 217 11.47 7.67 -5.86
N LYS A 218 12.46 7.44 -6.72
CA LYS A 218 13.46 8.45 -7.10
C LYS A 218 12.81 9.70 -7.70
N THR A 219 11.81 9.53 -8.56
CA THR A 219 11.11 10.64 -9.21
C THR A 219 10.39 11.52 -8.19
N VAL A 220 9.75 10.92 -7.20
CA VAL A 220 8.99 11.66 -6.19
C VAL A 220 9.90 12.26 -5.12
N GLU A 221 11.01 11.59 -4.76
CA GLU A 221 12.03 12.12 -3.84
C GLU A 221 12.63 13.45 -4.32
N CYS A 222 12.75 13.61 -5.64
CA CYS A 222 13.23 14.84 -6.26
C CYS A 222 12.19 15.98 -6.31
N ARG A 223 10.92 15.74 -5.94
CA ARG A 223 9.89 16.78 -5.94
C ARG A 223 10.00 17.63 -4.68
N GLU A 224 9.77 18.94 -4.84
CA GLU A 224 9.59 19.85 -3.72
C GLU A 224 8.16 19.71 -3.17
N ARG A 225 8.05 19.36 -1.88
CA ARG A 225 6.75 19.28 -1.20
C ARG A 225 6.32 20.67 -0.75
N ARG A 226 5.24 21.19 -1.33
CA ARG A 226 4.63 22.46 -0.94
C ARG A 226 3.46 22.18 -0.02
N PHE A 227 3.69 22.07 1.29
CA PHE A 227 2.64 21.94 2.30
C PHE A 227 1.90 23.28 2.53
N GLY A 228 1.48 23.96 1.46
CA GLY A 228 0.80 25.26 1.52
C GLY A 228 1.69 26.46 1.90
N ALA A 229 2.96 26.26 2.26
CA ALA A 229 3.95 27.31 2.48
C ALA A 229 4.74 27.59 1.19
N ILE A 230 4.84 28.87 0.80
CA ILE A 230 5.76 29.35 -0.23
C ILE A 230 7.02 29.79 0.51
N GLU A 231 8.12 29.04 0.43
CA GLU A 231 9.42 29.53 0.89
C GLU A 231 10.17 30.23 -0.25
N GLU A 232 10.78 31.38 0.08
CA GLU A 232 11.68 32.13 -0.79
C GLU A 232 13.07 31.47 -0.87
N ALA A 233 13.65 31.56 -2.06
CA ALA A 233 15.02 31.21 -2.48
C ALA A 233 15.28 29.75 -2.89
N GLU A 234 15.07 29.48 -4.19
CA GLU A 234 15.54 28.26 -4.87
C GLU A 234 17.08 28.17 -4.88
N SER A 235 17.63 26.99 -4.63
CA SER A 235 19.04 26.69 -4.93
C SER A 235 19.15 26.07 -6.34
N LEU A 236 20.20 26.43 -7.08
CA LEU A 236 20.45 25.96 -8.46
C LEU A 236 20.50 24.42 -8.63
N GLU A 237 20.64 23.66 -7.53
CA GLU A 237 20.57 22.19 -7.55
C GLU A 237 19.13 21.67 -7.61
N SER A 238 18.18 22.29 -6.90
CA SER A 238 16.77 21.86 -6.96
C SER A 238 16.17 22.10 -8.36
N THR A 239 16.56 23.21 -9.00
CA THR A 239 16.14 23.56 -10.37
C THR A 239 16.68 22.58 -11.43
N LYS A 240 17.89 22.01 -11.25
CA LYS A 240 18.48 21.04 -12.21
C LYS A 240 17.76 19.69 -12.23
N CYS A 241 17.24 19.24 -11.09
CA CYS A 241 16.46 18.00 -11.00
C CYS A 241 15.06 18.17 -11.61
N LEU A 242 14.39 19.31 -11.36
CA LEU A 242 13.14 19.70 -11.99
C LEU A 242 13.25 19.83 -13.53
N ALA A 243 14.38 20.33 -14.03
CA ALA A 243 14.62 20.43 -15.46
C ALA A 243 14.74 19.05 -16.15
N LYS A 244 15.32 18.04 -15.48
CA LYS A 244 15.44 16.68 -16.03
C LYS A 244 14.10 15.95 -16.11
N SER A 245 13.21 16.13 -15.12
CA SER A 245 11.88 15.50 -15.13
C SER A 245 10.93 16.11 -16.16
N ASN A 246 11.10 17.39 -16.51
CA ASN A 246 10.30 18.07 -17.53
C ASN A 246 10.70 17.70 -18.97
N HIS A 247 11.93 17.19 -19.19
CA HIS A 247 12.39 16.76 -20.51
C HIS A 247 11.90 15.35 -20.90
N SER A 248 11.34 14.57 -19.97
CA SER A 248 10.72 13.27 -20.27
C SER A 248 9.19 13.33 -20.48
N LEU A 249 8.63 14.55 -20.58
CA LEU A 249 7.20 14.80 -20.78
C LEU A 249 6.87 15.44 -22.16
N TYR A 250 7.83 15.47 -23.09
CA TYR A 250 7.62 15.84 -24.50
C TYR A 250 8.12 14.74 -25.44
#